data_AF-A0A9E1LIJ7-F1
#
_entry.id   AF-A0A9E1LIJ7-F1
#
_cell.length_a   1.000
_cell.length_b   1.000
_cell.length_c   1.000
_cell.angle_alpha   90.00
_cell.angle_beta   90.00
_cell.angle_gamma   90.00
#
_symmetry.space_group_name_H-M   'P 1'
#
loop_
_entity.id
_entity.type
_entity.pdbx_description
1 polymer ?
#
loop_
_entity_poly.entity_id
_entity_poly.type
_entity_poly.pdbx_seq_one_letter_code
_entity_poly.pdbx_strand_id
1 'polypeptide(L)' 'MFESLKPVGMDPILGLMAAFRADIRATKIDLGVGVYQDDRGRTPVMASVKEAEAQLMELETTKS' A
#
# COMPACT_ATOMS: atom_id res chain seq x y z
N MET A 1 -12.24 -1.08 31.55
CA MET A 1 -13.00 -1.35 30.28
C MET A 1 -12.12 -1.96 29.20
N PHE A 2 -10.84 -1.58 29.07
CA PHE A 2 -9.91 -2.15 28.10
C PHE A 2 -8.79 -3.01 28.72
N GLU A 3 -8.84 -3.31 30.02
CA GLU A 3 -7.78 -4.06 30.72
C GLU A 3 -7.63 -5.53 30.27
N SER A 4 -8.64 -6.09 29.60
CA SER A 4 -8.62 -7.47 29.11
C SER A 4 -8.23 -7.61 27.63
N LEU A 5 -7.97 -6.50 26.94
CA LEU A 5 -7.53 -6.53 25.55
C LEU A 5 -6.08 -7.02 25.49
N LYS A 6 -5.91 -8.22 24.92
CA LYS A 6 -4.59 -8.74 24.59
C LYS A 6 -4.05 -7.98 23.38
N PRO A 7 -2.79 -7.51 23.42
CA PRO A 7 -2.17 -6.89 22.26
C PRO A 7 -2.14 -7.90 21.11
N VAL A 8 -2.55 -7.44 19.93
CA VAL A 8 -2.39 -8.20 18.69
C VAL A 8 -0.93 -8.10 18.27
N GLY A 9 -0.34 -9.22 17.87
CA GLY A 9 1.04 -9.25 17.37
C GLY A 9 1.20 -8.32 16.17
N MET A 10 2.39 -7.72 16.03
CA MET A 10 2.69 -6.88 14.87
C MET A 10 2.60 -7.69 13.58
N ASP A 11 2.07 -7.07 12.52
CA ASP A 11 1.99 -7.67 11.20
C ASP A 11 3.40 -8.05 10.69
N PRO A 12 3.66 -9.33 10.39
CA PRO A 12 4.95 -9.78 9.87
C PRO A 12 5.40 -9.05 8.59
N ILE A 13 4.47 -8.58 7.75
CA ILE A 13 4.77 -7.83 6.52
C ILE A 13 5.48 -6.52 6.86
N LEU A 14 5.04 -5.83 7.93
CA LEU A 14 5.65 -4.56 8.36
C LEU A 14 7.10 -4.77 8.83
N GLY A 15 7.37 -5.91 9.49
CA GLY A 15 8.71 -6.30 9.90
C GLY A 15 9.65 -6.54 8.71
N LEU A 16 9.16 -7.25 7.69
CA LEU A 16 9.92 -7.53 6.47
C LEU A 16 10.28 -6.25 5.71
N MET A 17 9.31 -5.33 5.55
CA MET A 17 9.57 -4.04 4.92
C MET A 17 10.59 -3.20 5.69
N ALA A 18 10.56 -3.23 7.03
CA ALA A 18 11.52 -2.51 7.85
C ALA A 18 12.95 -3.06 7.68
N ALA A 19 13.10 -4.39 7.68
CA ALA A 19 14.39 -5.04 7.43
C ALA A 19 14.91 -4.72 6.02
N PHE A 20 14.05 -4.77 5.00
CA PHE A 20 14.43 -4.40 3.63
C PHE A 20 14.85 -2.93 3.53
N ARG A 21 14.16 -2.00 4.21
CA ARG A 21 14.55 -0.58 4.24
C ARG A 21 15.89 -0.33 4.93
N ALA A 22 16.20 -1.07 6.01
CA ALA A 22 17.44 -0.94 6.77
C ALA A 22 18.68 -1.44 6.01
N ASP A 23 18.50 -2.27 4.99
CA ASP A 23 19.59 -2.78 4.16
C ASP A 23 20.18 -1.68 3.25
N ILE A 24 21.49 -1.45 3.36
CA ILE A 24 22.23 -0.43 2.60
C ILE A 24 22.71 -0.91 1.22
N ARG A 25 22.55 -2.20 0.88
CA ARG A 25 23.00 -2.75 -0.40
C ARG A 25 22.26 -2.07 -1.55
N ALA A 26 23.00 -1.49 -2.49
CA ALA A 26 22.43 -0.80 -3.65
C ALA A 26 21.70 -1.75 -4.62
N THR A 27 22.02 -3.04 -4.60
CA THR A 27 21.46 -4.08 -5.48
C THR A 27 20.44 -4.98 -4.78
N LYS A 28 19.82 -4.51 -3.68
CA LYS A 28 18.78 -5.28 -2.98
C LYS A 28 17.51 -5.38 -3.83
N ILE A 29 16.84 -6.52 -3.78
CA ILE A 29 15.61 -6.79 -4.53
C ILE A 29 14.54 -7.20 -3.52
N ASP A 30 13.35 -6.58 -3.59
CA ASP A 30 12.19 -6.96 -2.79
C ASP A 30 11.18 -7.71 -3.67
N LEU A 31 11.05 -9.02 -3.44
CA LEU A 31 10.02 -9.86 -4.05
C LEU A 31 8.92 -10.26 -3.04
N GLY A 32 8.95 -9.67 -1.83
CA GLY A 32 7.94 -9.88 -0.79
C GLY A 32 6.72 -8.98 -0.94
N VAL A 33 6.78 -7.99 -1.84
CA VAL A 33 5.67 -7.08 -2.14
C VAL A 33 4.56 -7.84 -2.86
N GLY A 34 3.43 -8.05 -2.17
CA GLY A 34 2.26 -8.75 -2.72
C GLY A 34 1.36 -7.91 -3.64
N VAL A 35 1.85 -6.76 -4.13
CA VAL A 35 1.12 -5.90 -5.06
C VAL A 35 1.87 -5.76 -6.37
N TYR A 36 1.13 -5.55 -7.45
CA TYR A 36 1.74 -5.27 -8.75
C TYR A 36 2.55 -3.96 -8.69
N GLN A 37 3.73 -4.01 -9.31
CA GLN A 37 4.58 -2.85 -9.52
C GLN A 37 4.93 -2.75 -11.01
N ASP A 38 4.98 -1.51 -11.51
CA ASP A 38 5.42 -1.19 -12.86
C ASP A 38 6.95 -1.33 -13.01
N ASP A 39 7.45 -1.05 -14.21
CA ASP A 39 8.88 -1.04 -14.56
C ASP A 39 9.73 -0.08 -13.71
N ARG A 40 9.09 0.84 -12.99
CA ARG A 40 9.73 1.82 -12.09
C ARG A 40 9.52 1.50 -10.61
N GLY A 41 8.97 0.33 -10.28
CA GLY A 41 8.75 -0.11 -8.89
C GLY A 41 7.59 0.61 -8.19
N ARG A 42 6.65 1.20 -8.95
CA ARG A 42 5.46 1.88 -8.40
C ARG A 42 4.23 1.02 -8.62
N THR A 43 3.21 1.16 -7.78
CA THR A 43 1.91 0.54 -8.03
C THR A 43 1.02 1.51 -8.80
N PRO A 44 0.85 1.36 -10.14
CA PRO A 44 0.10 2.33 -10.93
C PRO A 44 -1.40 2.19 -10.72
N VAL A 45 -2.10 3.32 -10.73
CA VAL A 45 -3.56 3.35 -10.92
C VAL A 45 -3.83 3.31 -12.42
N MET A 46 -4.70 2.39 -12.85
CA MET A 46 -5.05 2.22 -14.27
C MET A 46 -5.73 3.49 -14.82
N ALA A 47 -5.52 3.78 -16.11
CA ALA A 47 -6.09 4.97 -16.76
C ALA A 47 -7.62 4.98 -16.67
N SER A 48 -8.27 3.84 -16.92
CA SER A 48 -9.73 3.69 -16.81
C SER A 48 -10.25 3.95 -15.40
N VAL A 49 -9.50 3.56 -14.36
CA VAL A 49 -9.86 3.84 -12.96
C VAL A 49 -9.80 5.34 -12.69
N LYS A 50 -8.73 6.02 -13.13
CA LYS A 50 -8.62 7.48 -12.99
C LYS A 50 -9.71 8.24 -13.74
N GLU A 51 -10.07 7.78 -14.95
CA GLU A 51 -11.16 8.38 -15.73
C GLU A 51 -12.50 8.23 -15.03
N ALA A 52 -12.78 7.05 -14.47
CA ALA A 52 -13.99 6.81 -13.70
C ALA A 52 -14.05 7.67 -12.42
N GLU A 53 -12.93 7.79 -11.70
CA GLU A 53 -12.83 8.70 -10.53
C GLU A 53 -13.12 10.16 -10.91
N ALA A 54 -12.57 10.64 -12.03
CA ALA A 54 -12.84 11.99 -12.52
C ALA A 54 -14.31 12.20 -12.87
N GLN A 55 -14.95 11.24 -13.54
CA GLN A 55 -16.38 11.30 -13.86
C GLN A 55 -17.25 11.31 -12.60
N LEU A 56 -16.93 10.45 -11.63
CA LEU A 56 -17.64 10.43 -10.34
C LEU A 56 -17.52 11.78 -9.63
N MET A 57 -16.32 12.36 -9.60
CA MET A 57 -16.07 13.66 -8.97
C MET A 57 -16.88 14.80 -9.61
N GLU A 58 -17.05 14.79 -10.93
CA GLU A 58 -17.90 15.77 -11.64
C GLU A 58 -19.41 15.56 -11.37
N LEU A 59 -19.83 14.31 -11.21
CA LEU A 59 -21.24 13.96 -10.98
C LEU A 59 -21.67 14.06 -9.51
N GLU A 60 -20.72 14.10 -8.59
CA GLU A 60 -20.97 14.14 -7.15
C GLU A 60 -21.50 15.52 -6.73
N THR A 61 -22.80 15.57 -6.42
CA THR A 61 -23.49 16.81 -6.02
C THR A 61 -23.59 16.97 -4.51
N THR A 62 -23.38 15.90 -3.74
CA THR A 62 -23.41 15.87 -2.27
C THR A 62 -22.43 14.82 -1.76
N LYS A 63 -21.89 15.00 -0.55
CA LYS A 63 -21.14 13.93 0.13
C LYS A 63 -22.11 12.97 0.79
N SER A 64 -21.90 11.65 0.62
CA SER A 64 -22.52 10.64 1.49
C SER A 64 -21.49 9.69 2.07
#